data_AF-X0YFQ8-F1
#
_entry.id   AF-X0YFQ8-F1
#
_cell.length_a   1.000
_cell.length_b   1.000
_cell.length_c   1.000
_cell.angle_alpha   90.00
_cell.angle_beta   90.00
_cell.angle_gamma   90.00
#
_symmetry.space_group_name_H-M   'P 1'
#
loop_
_entity.id
_entity.type
_entity.pdbx_description
1 polymer ?
#
loop_
_entity_poly.entity_id
_entity_poly.type
_entity_poly.pdbx_seq_one_letter_code
_entity_poly.pdbx_strand_id
1 'polypeptide(L)'
;SDLKLFRVTTEKKFQSFITDIENLMLGGRIAEVFPKVLVVKSVLERILATGIITEFDHKVALQCNGKNSPLKISRKIERNIEKINEILKKLEQLDIIKLK
;
A
#
# COMPACT_ATOMS: atom_id res chain seq x y z
N SER A 1 -39.27 -25.79 3.94
CA SER A 1 -38.42 -26.44 4.94
C SER A 1 -37.21 -25.56 5.14
N ASP A 2 -37.19 -24.85 6.26
CA ASP A 2 -36.33 -23.69 6.55
C ASP A 2 -34.83 -24.02 6.53
N LEU A 3 -34.50 -25.30 6.73
CA LEU A 3 -33.16 -25.85 6.58
C LEU A 3 -32.54 -25.65 5.19
N LYS A 4 -33.35 -25.71 4.11
CA LYS A 4 -32.86 -25.45 2.75
C LYS A 4 -32.54 -23.96 2.56
N LEU A 5 -33.37 -23.08 3.11
CA LEU A 5 -33.16 -21.63 3.03
C LEU A 5 -31.94 -21.20 3.86
N PHE A 6 -31.77 -21.79 5.04
CA PHE A 6 -30.61 -21.57 5.92
C PHE A 6 -29.30 -22.02 5.27
N ARG A 7 -29.27 -23.20 4.62
CA ARG A 7 -28.09 -23.68 3.89
C ARG A 7 -27.70 -22.72 2.76
N VAL A 8 -28.66 -22.35 1.90
CA VAL A 8 -28.42 -21.47 0.74
C VAL A 8 -27.93 -20.09 1.17
N THR A 9 -28.48 -19.52 2.25
CA THR A 9 -28.07 -18.19 2.74
C THR A 9 -26.72 -18.21 3.44
N THR A 10 -26.41 -19.26 4.19
CA THR A 10 -25.12 -19.40 4.89
C THR A 10 -23.97 -19.68 3.91
N GLU A 11 -24.21 -20.53 2.92
CA GLU A 11 -23.22 -20.89 1.90
C GLU A 11 -22.84 -19.68 1.03
N LYS A 12 -23.82 -18.85 0.63
CA LYS A 12 -23.54 -17.59 -0.08
C LYS A 12 -22.70 -16.60 0.73
N LYS A 13 -22.97 -16.47 2.04
CA LYS A 13 -22.19 -15.59 2.94
C LYS A 13 -20.77 -16.08 3.17
N PHE A 14 -20.58 -17.40 3.21
CA PHE A 14 -19.25 -17.98 3.34
C PHE A 14 -18.42 -17.77 2.06
N GLN A 15 -19.05 -17.93 0.88
CA GLN A 15 -18.39 -17.66 -0.40
C GLN A 15 -17.99 -16.19 -0.55
N SER A 16 -18.83 -15.23 -0.15
CA SER A 16 -18.43 -13.82 -0.15
C SER A 16 -17.25 -13.55 0.77
N PHE A 17 -17.20 -14.20 1.94
CA PHE A 17 -16.07 -14.07 2.86
C PHE A 17 -14.76 -14.65 2.29
N ILE A 18 -14.84 -15.74 1.52
CA ILE A 18 -13.68 -16.28 0.79
C ILE A 18 -13.19 -15.26 -0.24
N THR A 19 -14.10 -14.68 -1.04
CA THR A 19 -13.73 -13.64 -2.01
C THR A 19 -13.08 -12.42 -1.33
N ASP A 20 -13.60 -11.99 -0.18
CA ASP A 20 -13.01 -10.88 0.59
C ASP A 20 -11.60 -11.24 1.09
N ILE A 21 -11.40 -12.47 1.57
CA ILE A 21 -10.07 -12.96 1.99
C ILE A 21 -9.11 -13.04 0.81
N GLU A 22 -9.53 -13.56 -0.35
CA GLU A 22 -8.71 -13.63 -1.56
C GLU A 22 -8.33 -12.24 -2.06
N ASN A 23 -9.22 -11.26 -1.93
CA ASN A 23 -8.90 -9.87 -2.24
C ASN A 23 -7.86 -9.27 -1.28
N LEU A 24 -7.85 -9.71 -0.01
CA LEU A 24 -6.86 -9.28 0.99
C LEU A 24 -5.56 -10.09 0.93
N MET A 25 -5.58 -11.27 0.32
CA MET A 25 -4.52 -12.27 0.38
C MET A 25 -4.16 -12.79 -1.01
N LEU A 26 -2.94 -12.52 -1.49
CA LEU A 26 -2.44 -13.10 -2.73
C LEU A 26 -1.74 -14.44 -2.45
N GLY A 27 -2.34 -15.56 -2.87
CA GLY A 27 -1.71 -16.90 -2.75
C GLY A 27 -1.50 -17.36 -1.30
N GLY A 28 -2.43 -17.03 -0.40
CA GLY A 28 -2.36 -17.43 1.01
C GLY A 28 -1.44 -16.58 1.89
N ARG A 29 -0.95 -15.43 1.38
CA ARG A 29 -0.19 -14.43 2.14
C ARG A 29 -0.89 -13.08 2.04
N ILE A 30 -0.76 -12.23 3.07
CA ILE A 30 -1.24 -10.85 3.01
C ILE A 30 -0.64 -10.20 1.77
N ALA A 31 -1.48 -9.60 0.92
CA ALA A 31 -1.06 -8.83 -0.24
C ALA A 31 -0.36 -7.54 0.23
N GLU A 32 0.86 -7.70 0.75
CA GLU A 32 1.64 -6.60 1.30
C GLU A 32 2.36 -5.87 0.16
N VAL A 33 2.08 -4.57 0.03
CA VAL A 33 2.69 -3.71 -0.99
C VAL A 33 4.09 -3.30 -0.54
N PHE A 34 5.08 -3.42 -1.42
CA PHE A 34 6.47 -3.04 -1.14
C PHE A 34 6.96 -1.92 -2.06
N PRO A 35 6.71 -0.64 -1.72
CA PRO A 35 7.09 0.50 -2.55
C PRO A 35 8.59 0.53 -2.84
N LYS A 36 8.94 0.78 -4.11
CA LYS A 36 10.33 0.90 -4.58
C LYS A 36 10.53 2.21 -5.35
N VAL A 37 11.55 2.98 -4.99
CA VAL A 37 11.97 4.17 -5.76
C VAL A 37 12.45 3.75 -7.16
N LEU A 38 11.98 4.49 -8.18
CA LEU A 38 12.37 4.33 -9.58
C LEU A 38 13.49 5.29 -9.98
N VAL A 39 13.55 6.46 -9.35
CA VAL A 39 14.53 7.50 -9.64
C VAL A 39 15.81 7.36 -8.82
N VAL A 40 16.94 7.81 -9.35
CA VAL A 40 18.19 7.90 -8.57
C VAL A 40 18.11 9.01 -7.53
N LYS A 41 18.90 8.90 -6.45
CA LYS A 41 18.87 9.85 -5.32
C LYS A 41 19.08 11.31 -5.74
N SER A 42 19.98 11.58 -6.67
CA SER A 42 20.24 12.93 -7.19
C SER A 42 19.04 13.54 -7.92
N VAL A 43 18.21 12.73 -8.57
CA VAL A 43 16.96 13.19 -9.21
C VAL A 43 15.92 13.49 -8.13
N LEU A 44 15.81 12.64 -7.12
CA LEU A 44 14.90 12.87 -5.99
C LEU A 44 15.22 14.19 -5.24
N GLU A 45 16.51 14.48 -5.05
CA GLU A 45 16.97 15.75 -4.46
C GLU A 45 16.63 16.96 -5.35
N ARG A 46 16.71 16.83 -6.68
CA ARG A 46 16.27 17.88 -7.61
C ARG A 46 14.76 18.12 -7.56
N ILE A 47 13.96 17.05 -7.48
CA ILE A 47 12.49 17.14 -7.36
C ILE A 47 12.09 17.83 -6.05
N LEU A 48 12.85 17.62 -4.98
CA LEU A 48 12.70 18.37 -3.74
C LEU A 48 13.07 19.85 -3.93
N ALA A 49 14.20 20.14 -4.58
CA ALA A 49 14.65 21.50 -4.83
C ALA A 49 13.69 22.32 -5.71
N THR A 50 12.98 21.69 -6.64
CA THR A 50 11.94 22.33 -7.45
C THR A 50 10.62 22.53 -6.71
N GLY A 51 10.47 21.97 -5.50
CA GLY A 51 9.25 22.08 -4.70
C GLY A 51 8.09 21.21 -5.15
N ILE A 52 8.31 20.25 -6.06
CA ILE A 52 7.27 19.31 -6.52
C ILE A 52 6.83 18.39 -5.37
N ILE A 53 7.77 18.01 -4.52
CA ILE A 53 7.54 17.20 -3.32
C ILE A 53 8.00 17.96 -2.08
N THR A 54 7.37 17.68 -0.95
CA THR A 54 7.77 18.26 0.34
C THR A 54 8.96 17.50 0.94
N GLU A 55 9.63 18.07 1.95
CA GLU A 55 10.65 17.34 2.72
C GLU A 55 10.11 16.05 3.34
N PHE A 56 8.82 16.06 3.70
CA PHE A 56 8.16 14.89 4.26
C PHE A 56 7.96 13.80 3.21
N ASP A 57 7.48 14.17 2.02
CA ASP A 57 7.36 13.25 0.87
C ASP A 57 8.73 12.64 0.52
N HIS A 58 9.78 13.48 0.51
CA HIS A 58 11.15 13.05 0.29
C HIS A 58 11.61 12.02 1.34
N LYS A 59 11.35 12.27 2.64
CA LYS A 59 11.68 11.34 3.72
C LYS A 59 10.96 9.99 3.57
N VAL A 60 9.70 9.99 3.11
CA VAL A 60 8.94 8.77 2.81
C VAL A 60 9.54 8.04 1.60
N ALA A 61 9.86 8.77 0.53
CA ALA A 61 10.48 8.21 -0.68
C ALA A 61 11.81 7.50 -0.35
N LEU A 62 12.65 8.06 0.53
CA LEU A 62 13.90 7.42 0.97
C LEU A 62 13.70 6.06 1.66
N GLN A 63 12.52 5.80 2.24
CA GLN A 63 12.21 4.51 2.86
C GLN A 63 11.66 3.47 1.85
N CYS A 64 11.34 3.88 0.62
CA CYS A 64 10.76 3.03 -0.42
C CYS A 64 11.82 2.18 -1.13
N ASN A 65 12.39 1.20 -0.43
CA ASN A 65 13.49 0.36 -0.93
C ASN A 65 13.05 -1.01 -1.50
N GLY A 66 11.74 -1.24 -1.66
CA GLY A 66 11.18 -2.53 -2.08
C GLY A 66 11.20 -3.62 -1.01
N LYS A 67 11.58 -3.30 0.24
CA LYS A 67 11.58 -4.22 1.40
C LYS A 67 10.77 -3.70 2.58
N ASN A 68 10.39 -2.43 2.58
CA ASN A 68 9.59 -1.83 3.63
C ASN A 68 8.16 -1.69 3.13
N SER A 69 7.21 -2.24 3.88
CA SER A 69 5.78 -2.02 3.65
C SER A 69 5.31 -0.69 4.20
N PRO A 70 4.13 -0.18 3.79
CA PRO A 70 3.56 1.07 4.31
C PRO A 70 3.50 1.11 5.84
N LEU A 71 3.15 -0.01 6.48
CA LEU A 71 3.11 -0.12 7.94
C LEU A 71 4.51 0.02 8.56
N LYS A 72 5.52 -0.60 7.95
CA LYS A 72 6.91 -0.50 8.42
C LYS A 72 7.47 0.91 8.23
N ILE A 73 7.11 1.59 7.14
CA ILE A 73 7.46 2.99 6.87
C ILE A 73 6.80 3.90 7.91
N SER A 74 5.50 3.71 8.16
CA SER A 74 4.74 4.42 9.19
C SER A 74 5.38 4.33 10.58
N ARG A 75 5.80 3.12 11.00
CA ARG A 75 6.51 2.92 12.28
C ARG A 75 7.84 3.65 12.34
N LYS A 76 8.64 3.63 11.26
CA LYS A 76 9.95 4.32 11.21
C LYS A 76 9.86 5.83 11.21
N ILE A 77 8.80 6.37 10.62
CA ILE A 77 8.60 7.82 10.45
C ILE A 77 7.72 8.38 11.58
N GLU A 78 7.17 7.53 12.44
CA GLU A 78 6.28 7.87 13.57
C GLU A 78 5.05 8.68 13.11
N ARG A 79 4.40 8.18 12.05
CA ARG A 79 3.26 8.85 11.42
C ARG A 79 2.14 7.87 11.07
N ASN A 80 0.92 8.38 11.02
CA ASN A 80 -0.27 7.61 10.68
C ASN A 80 -0.10 6.95 9.31
N ILE A 81 -0.46 5.66 9.22
CA ILE A 81 -0.42 4.86 8.01
C ILE A 81 -1.26 5.45 6.88
N GLU A 82 -2.38 6.10 7.19
CA GLU A 82 -3.22 6.79 6.20
C GLU A 82 -2.44 7.88 5.48
N LYS A 83 -1.69 8.69 6.24
CA LYS A 83 -0.84 9.75 5.69
C LYS A 83 0.29 9.18 4.83
N ILE A 84 0.88 8.06 5.25
CA ILE A 84 1.89 7.37 4.45
C ILE A 84 1.29 6.89 3.14
N ASN A 85 0.10 6.28 3.17
CA ASN A 85 -0.56 5.79 1.96
C ASN A 85 -0.93 6.92 0.98
N GLU A 86 -1.39 8.08 1.48
CA GLU A 86 -1.60 9.27 0.64
C GLU A 86 -0.32 9.70 -0.08
N ILE A 87 0.80 9.73 0.63
CA ILE A 87 2.08 10.12 0.07
C ILE A 87 2.60 9.08 -0.91
N LEU A 88 2.47 7.78 -0.60
CA LEU A 88 2.85 6.72 -1.52
C LEU A 88 2.06 6.81 -2.83
N LYS A 89 0.75 7.09 -2.77
CA LYS A 89 -0.06 7.33 -3.97
C LYS A 89 0.40 8.57 -4.74
N LYS A 90 0.68 9.68 -4.04
CA LYS A 90 1.21 10.90 -4.67
C LYS A 90 2.55 10.64 -5.38
N LEU A 91 3.47 9.93 -4.72
CA LEU A 91 4.78 9.59 -5.27
C LEU A 91 4.69 8.63 -6.46
N GLU A 92 3.72 7.71 -6.44
CA GLU A 92 3.45 6.82 -7.57
C GLU A 92 2.88 7.59 -8.77
N GLN A 93 1.95 8.52 -8.54
CA GLN A 93 1.40 9.39 -9.61
C GLN A 93 2.45 10.28 -10.27
N LEU A 94 3.54 10.59 -9.57
CA LEU A 94 4.67 11.35 -10.08
C LEU A 94 5.76 10.47 -10.71
N ASP A 95 5.51 9.17 -10.86
CA ASP A 95 6.47 8.16 -11.35
C ASP A 95 7.79 8.11 -10.54
N ILE A 96 7.77 8.55 -9.28
CA ILE A 96 8.94 8.55 -8.39
C ILE A 96 9.14 7.15 -7.78
N ILE A 97 8.04 6.47 -7.46
CA ILE A 97 8.03 5.12 -6.91
C ILE A 97 7.11 4.20 -7.71
N LYS A 98 7.27 2.90 -7.51
CA LYS A 98 6.35 1.86 -7.97
C LYS A 98 5.81 1.08 -6.79
N LEU A 99 4.48 0.92 -6.71
CA LEU A 99 3.85 -0.03 -5.82
C LEU A 99 3.86 -1.41 -6.50
N LYS A 100 4.41 -2.40 -5.82
CA LYS A 100 4.43 -3.81 -6.23
C LYS A 100 3.80 -4.66 -5.16
#